data_AF-A0A0N4XKZ0-F1
#
_entry.id   AF-A0A0N4XKZ0-F1
#
_cell.length_a   1.000
_cell.length_b   1.000
_cell.length_c   1.000
_cell.angle_alpha   90.00
_cell.angle_beta   90.00
_cell.angle_gamma   90.00
#
_symmetry.space_group_name_H-M   'P 1'
#
loop_
_entity.id
_entity.type
_entity.pdbx_description
1 polymer ?
#
loop_
_entity_poly.entity_id
_entity_poly.type
_entity_poly.pdbx_seq_one_letter_code
_entity_poly.pdbx_strand_id
1 'polypeptide(L)'
;LQVALITKDPTAAPVFKQKTIPRKADINPVFDQVLKFSRITKSEAEQYRFSVSVWHKDLLSQNSLIGETTIPLRNHDWDCTSPVWYRLEARSVG
;
A
#
# COMPACT_ATOMS: atom_id res chain seq x y z
N LEU A 1 -0.04 13.85 -2.88
CA LEU A 1 0.37 12.44 -2.72
C LEU A 1 -0.71 11.65 -2.00
N GLN A 2 -0.96 10.42 -2.42
CA GLN A 2 -1.86 9.46 -1.79
C GLN A 2 -1.18 8.10 -1.75
N VAL A 3 -1.37 7.36 -0.66
CA VAL A 3 -0.89 5.98 -0.54
C VAL A 3 -2.08 5.04 -0.66
N ALA A 4 -1.92 3.96 -1.42
CA ALA A 4 -2.90 2.90 -1.53
C ALA A 4 -2.26 1.56 -1.16
N LEU A 5 -2.98 0.78 -0.34
CA LEU A 5 -2.64 -0.60 0.02
C LEU A 5 -3.64 -1.53 -0.66
N ILE A 6 -3.12 -2.52 -1.37
CA ILE A 6 -3.91 -3.51 -2.11
C ILE A 6 -3.41 -4.91 -1.77
N THR A 7 -4.30 -5.82 -1.43
CA THR A 7 -3.97 -7.23 -1.23
C THR A 7 -3.88 -7.94 -2.58
N LYS A 8 -2.73 -8.52 -2.91
CA LYS A 8 -2.56 -9.42 -4.06
C LYS A 8 -2.78 -10.85 -3.57
N ASP A 9 -3.90 -11.43 -4.00
CA ASP A 9 -4.29 -12.80 -3.69
C ASP A 9 -3.57 -13.80 -4.61
N PRO A 10 -3.01 -14.90 -4.08
CA PRO A 10 -2.34 -15.93 -4.89
C PRO A 10 -3.28 -16.91 -5.64
N THR A 11 -4.56 -16.95 -5.31
CA THR A 11 -5.55 -17.96 -5.75
C THR A 11 -6.89 -17.41 -6.28
N ALA A 12 -7.04 -16.08 -6.37
CA ALA A 12 -8.21 -15.34 -6.86
C ALA A 12 -9.35 -15.09 -5.84
N ALA A 13 -9.04 -14.91 -4.55
CA ALA A 13 -9.99 -14.33 -3.59
C ALA A 13 -10.13 -12.78 -3.77
N PRO A 14 -11.07 -12.13 -3.04
CA PRO A 14 -11.39 -10.72 -3.21
C PRO A 14 -10.20 -9.80 -2.96
N VAL A 15 -9.96 -8.86 -3.88
CA VAL A 15 -8.96 -7.81 -3.71
C VAL A 15 -9.48 -6.76 -2.73
N PHE A 16 -8.84 -6.63 -1.57
CA PHE A 16 -9.13 -5.56 -0.61
C PHE A 16 -8.22 -4.36 -0.88
N LYS A 17 -8.82 -3.16 -0.88
CA LYS A 17 -8.13 -1.90 -1.18
C LYS A 17 -8.46 -0.86 -0.13
N GLN A 18 -7.42 -0.26 0.44
CA GLN A 18 -7.51 0.90 1.33
C GLN A 18 -6.61 2.02 0.83
N LYS A 19 -6.96 3.27 1.16
CA LYS A 19 -6.20 4.44 0.75
C LYS A 19 -6.16 5.47 1.86
N THR A 20 -5.06 6.23 1.92
CA THR A 20 -4.97 7.39 2.80
C THR A 20 -5.75 8.58 2.23
N ILE A 21 -6.04 9.55 3.09
CA ILE A 21 -6.44 10.91 2.68
C ILE A 21 -5.26 11.52 1.89
N PRO A 22 -5.50 12.07 0.68
CA PRO A 22 -4.45 12.71 -0.10
C PRO A 22 -3.87 13.95 0.62
N ARG A 23 -2.55 14.09 0.62
CA ARG A 23 -1.85 15.32 1.04
C ARG A 23 -1.51 16.20 -0.17
N LYS A 24 -1.69 17.52 -0.06
CA LYS A 24 -1.44 18.50 -1.13
C LYS A 24 -0.11 19.22 -0.89
N ALA A 25 0.56 19.62 -1.98
CA ALA A 25 1.75 20.48 -1.96
C ALA A 25 2.87 20.02 -1.01
N ASP A 26 3.11 18.71 -0.95
CA ASP A 26 4.06 18.09 -0.01
C ASP A 26 4.82 16.98 -0.75
N ILE A 27 6.16 17.11 -0.82
CA ILE A 27 7.05 16.15 -1.48
C ILE A 27 7.63 15.10 -0.50
N ASN A 28 7.44 15.29 0.80
CA ASN A 28 7.85 14.35 1.84
C ASN A 28 6.69 14.12 2.84
N PRO A 29 5.57 13.55 2.37
CA PRO A 29 4.34 13.49 3.14
C PRO A 29 4.45 12.47 4.28
N VAL A 30 4.12 12.92 5.48
CA VAL A 30 3.84 12.03 6.62
C VAL A 30 2.33 11.83 6.71
N PHE A 31 1.82 10.61 6.50
CA PHE A 31 0.36 10.39 6.46
C PHE A 31 -0.26 10.13 7.84
N ASP A 32 0.47 9.49 8.75
CA ASP A 32 0.04 9.09 10.11
C ASP A 32 -1.41 8.59 10.19
N GLN A 33 -1.77 7.69 9.27
CA GLN A 33 -3.10 7.11 9.16
C GLN A 33 -3.05 5.59 9.32
N VAL A 34 -3.94 5.07 10.17
CA VAL A 34 -4.14 3.63 10.34
C VAL A 34 -5.18 3.14 9.34
N LEU A 35 -4.75 2.32 8.38
CA LEU A 35 -5.65 1.65 7.43
C LEU A 35 -6.04 0.27 7.98
N LYS A 36 -7.34 0.06 8.25
CA LYS A 36 -7.84 -1.19 8.84
C LYS A 36 -8.47 -2.09 7.78
N PHE A 37 -8.06 -3.37 7.77
CA PHE A 37 -8.63 -4.42 6.93
C PHE A 37 -9.41 -5.41 7.80
N SER A 38 -10.68 -5.13 8.08
CA SER A 38 -11.49 -5.93 9.03
C SER A 38 -11.99 -7.27 8.48
N ARG A 39 -11.88 -7.51 7.17
CA ARG A 39 -12.39 -8.71 6.50
C ARG A 39 -11.32 -9.76 6.21
N ILE A 40 -10.13 -9.61 6.78
CA ILE A 40 -8.97 -10.49 6.55
C ILE A 40 -8.53 -11.05 7.90
N THR A 41 -8.48 -12.37 8.02
CA THR A 41 -7.91 -13.04 9.18
C THR A 41 -6.39 -13.09 9.08
N LYS A 42 -5.70 -13.28 10.23
CA LYS A 42 -4.23 -13.42 10.25
C LYS A 42 -3.73 -14.57 9.37
N SER A 43 -4.44 -15.70 9.37
CA SER A 43 -4.11 -16.89 8.58
C SER A 43 -4.17 -16.61 7.07
N GLU A 44 -5.22 -15.92 6.60
CA GLU A 44 -5.33 -15.49 5.20
C GLU A 44 -4.25 -14.48 4.84
N ALA A 45 -3.97 -13.54 5.75
CA ALA A 45 -2.97 -12.50 5.53
C ALA A 45 -1.58 -13.09 5.25
N GLU A 46 -1.17 -14.16 5.92
CA GLU A 46 0.13 -14.82 5.72
C GLU A 46 0.34 -15.38 4.30
N GLN A 47 -0.75 -15.63 3.57
CA GLN A 47 -0.71 -16.07 2.17
C GLN A 47 -0.64 -14.90 1.18
N TYR A 48 -0.92 -13.68 1.63
CA TYR A 48 -1.04 -12.51 0.80
C TYR A 48 0.26 -11.73 0.64
N ARG A 49 0.28 -10.91 -0.41
CA ARG A 49 1.28 -9.87 -0.60
C ARG A 49 0.59 -8.52 -0.63
N PHE A 50 1.07 -7.58 0.14
CA PHE A 50 0.59 -6.20 0.11
C PHE A 50 1.33 -5.41 -0.96
N SER A 51 0.59 -4.95 -1.96
CA SER A 51 1.06 -3.93 -2.88
C SER A 51 0.83 -2.57 -2.25
N VAL A 52 1.91 -1.89 -1.89
CA VAL A 52 1.89 -0.51 -1.43
C VAL A 52 2.27 0.37 -2.60
N SER A 53 1.44 1.35 -2.92
CA SER A 53 1.67 2.25 -4.07
C SER A 53 1.45 3.70 -3.68
N VAL A 54 2.33 4.57 -4.17
CA VAL A 54 2.25 6.02 -3.98
C VAL A 54 1.82 6.67 -5.27
N TRP A 55 0.77 7.47 -5.19
CA TRP A 55 0.13 8.11 -6.33
C TRP A 55 0.21 9.63 -6.19
N HIS A 56 0.50 10.30 -7.28
CA HIS A 56 0.17 11.70 -7.45
C HIS A 56 -1.32 11.80 -7.79
N LYS A 57 -2.07 12.54 -6.97
CA LYS A 57 -3.50 12.76 -7.20
C LYS A 57 -3.68 14.12 -7.83
N ASP A 58 -4.02 14.09 -9.11
CA ASP A 58 -4.35 15.29 -9.88
C ASP A 58 -5.84 15.62 -9.77
N LEU A 59 -6.17 16.90 -9.91
CA LEU A 59 -7.56 17.36 -9.94
C LEU A 59 -8.12 17.38 -11.37
N LEU A 60 -7.26 17.50 -12.38
CA LEU A 60 -7.63 17.75 -13.78
C LEU A 60 -7.22 16.62 -14.73
N SER A 61 -6.38 15.69 -14.28
CA SER A 61 -5.87 14.56 -15.07
C SER A 61 -6.02 13.24 -14.33
N GLN A 62 -5.69 12.14 -15.00
CA GLN A 62 -5.59 10.85 -14.35
C GLN A 62 -4.44 10.86 -13.34
N ASN A 63 -4.65 10.21 -12.19
CA ASN A 63 -3.62 10.04 -11.19
C ASN A 63 -2.42 9.28 -11.77
N SER A 64 -1.22 9.76 -11.49
CA SER A 64 0.02 9.10 -11.90
C SER A 64 0.64 8.30 -10.76
N LEU A 65 1.09 7.08 -11.07
CA LEU A 65 1.85 6.25 -10.13
C LEU A 65 3.27 6.80 -10.02
N ILE A 66 3.73 7.07 -8.80
CA ILE A 66 5.11 7.49 -8.52
C ILE A 66 6.00 6.27 -8.29
N GLY A 67 5.52 5.32 -7.50
CA GLY A 67 6.21 4.07 -7.27
C GLY A 67 5.39 3.10 -6.44
N GLU A 68 5.79 1.84 -6.49
CA GLU A 68 5.15 0.76 -5.75
C GLU A 68 6.16 -0.22 -5.18
N THR A 69 5.75 -0.97 -4.16
CA THR A 69 6.51 -2.08 -3.62
C THR A 69 5.55 -3.18 -3.18
N THR A 70 6.04 -4.41 -3.17
CA THR A 70 5.25 -5.58 -2.77
C THR A 70 5.87 -6.19 -1.53
N ILE A 71 5.10 -6.23 -0.44
CA ILE A 71 5.51 -6.70 0.87
C ILE A 71 4.85 -8.08 1.10
N PRO A 72 5.60 -9.18 1.20
CA PRO A 72 5.04 -10.46 1.60
C PRO A 72 4.65 -10.41 3.08
N LEU A 73 3.47 -10.94 3.41
CA LEU A 73 3.01 -11.01 4.80
C LEU A 73 3.31 -12.35 5.47
N ARG A 74 3.86 -13.30 4.71
CA ARG A 74 4.33 -14.58 5.24
C ARG A 74 5.40 -14.34 6.31
N ASN A 75 5.21 -14.94 7.48
CA ASN A 75 6.09 -14.80 8.65
C ASN A 75 6.29 -13.34 9.08
N HIS A 76 5.33 -12.45 8.81
CA HIS A 76 5.39 -11.07 9.28
C HIS A 76 5.31 -11.05 10.81
N ASP A 77 6.15 -10.22 11.44
CA ASP A 77 6.12 -10.00 12.88
C ASP A 77 5.03 -8.99 13.25
N TRP A 78 3.86 -9.51 13.58
CA TRP A 78 2.67 -8.72 13.90
C TRP A 78 2.76 -7.99 15.25
N ASP A 79 3.70 -8.36 16.11
CA ASP A 79 3.90 -7.77 17.43
C ASP A 79 4.95 -6.64 17.38
N CYS A 80 5.69 -6.52 16.27
CA CYS A 80 6.63 -5.43 16.04
C CYS A 80 5.90 -4.10 15.80
N THR A 81 6.06 -3.17 16.73
CA THR A 81 5.51 -1.80 16.63
C THR A 81 6.49 -0.80 16.04
N SER A 82 7.74 -1.22 15.77
CA SER A 82 8.75 -0.34 15.20
C SER A 82 8.46 -0.08 13.71
N PRO A 83 8.63 1.16 13.24
CA PRO A 83 8.41 1.48 11.83
C PRO A 83 9.42 0.75 10.95
N VAL A 84 8.93 0.16 9.86
CA VAL A 84 9.75 -0.48 8.83
C VAL A 84 9.72 0.35 7.55
N TRP A 85 10.90 0.63 7.01
CA TRP A 85 11.07 1.38 5.77
C TRP A 85 11.15 0.44 4.56
N TYR A 86 10.40 0.75 3.51
CA TYR A 86 10.42 0.01 2.25
C TYR A 86 10.78 0.94 1.10
N ARG A 87 11.68 0.49 0.22
CA ARG A 87 12.00 1.21 -1.01
C ARG A 87 10.87 1.00 -2.02
N LEU A 88 10.45 2.10 -2.65
CA LEU A 88 9.51 2.06 -3.77
C LEU A 88 10.30 1.84 -5.06
N GLU A 89 9.80 0.93 -5.89
CA GLU A 89 10.27 0.76 -7.25
C GLU A 89 9.53 1.76 -8.15
N ALA A 90 10.29 2.48 -8.98
CA ALA A 90 9.73 3.41 -9.94
C ALA A 90 8.96 2.65 -11.02
N ARG A 91 7.92 3.27 -11.58
CA ARG A 91 7.28 2.73 -12.78
C ARG A 91 8.28 2.82 -13.93
N SER A 92 8.86 1.68 -14.33
CA SER A 92 9.54 1.58 -15.63
C SER A 92 8.48 1.76 -16.70
N VAL A 93 8.44 2.95 -17.30
CA VAL A 93 7.76 3.13 -18.57
C VAL A 93 8.57 2.34 -19.58
N GLY A 94 8.07 1.15 -19.95
CA GLY A 94 8.57 0.43 -21.13
C GLY A 94 8.21 1.18 -22.39
#